data_AF-A0A3D5PAG4-F1
#
_entry.id   AF-A0A3D5PAG4-F1
#
_cell.length_a   1.000
_cell.length_b   1.000
_cell.length_c   1.000
_cell.angle_alpha   90.00
_cell.angle_beta   90.00
_cell.angle_gamma   90.00
#
_symmetry.space_group_name_H-M   'P 1'
#
loop_
_entity.id
_entity.type
_entity.pdbx_description
1 polymer ?
#
loop_
_entity_poly.entity_id
_entity_poly.type
_entity_poly.pdbx_seq_one_letter_code
_entity_poly.pdbx_strand_id
1 'polypeptide(L)' 'MIELTQLNGISFSLNEQLIEIIESIPETKISLTNGRYYLVKESREEITEKIIKFEQNVFKHIIGPKMQPEE' A
#
# COMPACT_ATOMS: atom_id res chain seq x y z
N MET A 1 -5.43 -2.53 0.06
CA MET A 1 -5.02 -1.85 1.30
C MET A 1 -3.63 -2.33 1.68
N ILE A 2 -2.66 -1.42 1.74
CA ILE A 2 -1.28 -1.68 2.16
C ILE A 2 -1.05 -1.13 3.58
N GLU A 3 -0.27 -1.83 4.39
CA GLU A 3 0.11 -1.36 5.73
C GLU A 3 1.40 -0.54 5.67
N LEU A 4 1.35 0.65 6.27
CA LEU A 4 2.43 1.63 6.35
C LEU A 4 2.57 2.17 7.77
N THR A 5 3.71 2.81 8.03
CA THR A 5 4.04 3.30 9.36
C THR A 5 4.33 4.78 9.31
N GLN A 6 3.57 5.57 10.06
CA GLN A 6 3.88 7.00 10.21
C GLN A 6 5.24 7.19 10.92
N LEU A 7 5.85 8.36 10.79
CA LEU A 7 7.13 8.66 11.43
C LEU A 7 7.09 8.51 12.97
N ASN A 8 5.92 8.73 13.59
CA ASN A 8 5.69 8.52 15.02
C ASN A 8 5.56 7.03 15.43
N GLY A 9 5.65 6.08 14.48
CA GLY A 9 5.56 4.64 14.75
C GLY A 9 4.15 4.06 14.73
N ILE A 10 3.12 4.87 14.48
CA ILE A 10 1.74 4.37 14.37
C ILE A 10 1.53 3.74 12.99
N SER A 11 1.22 2.45 12.97
CA SER A 11 0.81 1.72 11.76
C SER A 11 -0.60 2.12 11.33
N PHE A 12 -0.83 2.14 10.01
CA PHE A 12 -2.13 2.38 9.41
C PHE A 12 -2.23 1.64 8.07
N SER A 13 -3.47 1.35 7.65
CA SER A 13 -3.75 0.82 6.32
C SER A 13 -4.14 1.95 5.39
N LEU A 14 -3.53 1.98 4.20
CA LEU A 14 -3.80 2.94 3.15
C LEU A 14 -4.38 2.24 1.91
N ASN A 15 -5.36 2.87 1.29
CA ASN A 15 -5.85 2.44 -0.02
C ASN A 15 -4.84 2.88 -1.08
N GLU A 16 -4.16 1.91 -1.70
CA GLU A 16 -3.20 2.14 -2.77
C GLU A 16 -3.81 2.84 -3.98
N GLN A 17 -5.10 2.64 -4.26
CA GLN A 17 -5.80 3.27 -5.38
C GLN A 17 -6.03 4.78 -5.18
N LEU A 18 -5.85 5.28 -3.96
CA LEU A 18 -5.96 6.71 -3.65
C LEU A 18 -4.61 7.43 -3.66
N ILE A 19 -3.51 6.71 -3.87
CA ILE A 19 -2.18 7.28 -3.96
C ILE A 19 -2.02 7.97 -5.32
N GLU A 20 -1.63 9.23 -5.29
CA GLU A 20 -1.35 10.02 -6.48
C GLU A 20 0.15 10.02 -6.79
N ILE A 21 0.99 10.32 -5.78
CA ILE A 21 2.45 10.45 -5.94
C ILE A 21 3.16 9.93 -4.69
N ILE A 22 4.28 9.24 -4.87
CA ILE A 22 5.22 8.86 -3.79
C ILE A 22 6.58 9.52 -4.07
N GLU A 23 7.06 10.36 -3.14
CA GLU A 23 8.30 11.14 -3.26
C GLU A 23 9.20 10.90 -2.03
N SER A 24 10.51 11.01 -2.16
CA SER A 24 11.46 10.87 -1.04
C SER A 24 12.13 12.20 -0.71
N ILE A 25 11.66 12.92 0.32
CA ILE A 25 12.14 14.25 0.71
C ILE A 25 12.00 14.55 2.23
N PRO A 26 13.09 14.48 3.02
CA PRO A 26 14.06 13.38 3.04
C PRO A 26 13.41 12.05 3.45
N GLU A 27 12.29 12.10 4.17
CA GLU A 27 11.40 10.96 4.41
C GLU A 27 10.47 10.72 3.21
N THR A 28 9.82 9.56 3.17
CA THR A 28 8.89 9.26 2.07
C THR A 28 7.54 9.94 2.31
N LYS A 29 7.13 10.76 1.36
CA LYS A 29 5.82 11.41 1.29
C LYS A 29 4.91 10.69 0.32
N ILE A 30 3.71 10.37 0.77
CA ILE A 30 2.63 9.82 -0.06
C ILE A 30 1.55 10.89 -0.19
N SER A 31 1.38 11.44 -1.38
CA SER A 31 0.29 12.37 -1.71
C SER A 31 -0.92 11.59 -2.22
N LEU A 32 -2.10 11.93 -1.73
CA LEU A 32 -3.38 11.33 -2.14
C LEU A 32 -4.12 12.22 -3.14
N THR A 33 -5.01 11.60 -3.91
CA THR A 33 -5.84 12.27 -4.95
C THR A 33 -6.76 13.38 -4.43
N ASN A 34 -6.93 13.50 -3.11
CA ASN A 34 -7.70 14.57 -2.47
C ASN A 34 -6.83 15.72 -1.92
N GLY A 35 -5.53 15.74 -2.25
CA GLY A 35 -4.57 16.74 -1.79
C GLY A 35 -4.04 16.54 -0.36
N ARG A 36 -4.49 15.52 0.37
CA ARG A 36 -3.89 15.12 1.66
C ARG A 36 -2.60 14.34 1.42
N TYR A 37 -1.74 14.26 2.43
CA TYR A 37 -0.54 13.45 2.36
C TYR A 37 -0.21 12.77 3.70
N TYR A 38 0.64 11.75 3.62
CA TYR A 38 1.26 11.09 4.77
C TYR A 38 2.78 11.09 4.64
N LEU A 39 3.47 11.22 5.76
CA LEU A 39 4.90 10.93 5.86
C LEU A 39 5.08 9.60 6.54
N VAL A 40 5.83 8.71 5.90
CA VAL A 40 5.97 7.32 6.31
C VAL A 40 7.44 6.91 6.44
N LYS A 41 7.68 5.85 7.21
CA LYS A 41 9.02 5.30 7.43
C LYS A 41 9.49 4.44 6.27
N GLU A 42 8.56 3.85 5.54
CA GLU A 42 8.85 3.00 4.39
C GLU A 42 9.49 3.80 3.25
N SER A 43 10.42 3.18 2.54
CA SER A 43 10.97 3.73 1.29
C SER A 43 9.94 3.67 0.15
N ARG A 44 10.18 4.43 -0.91
CA ARG A 44 9.35 4.37 -2.13
C ARG A 44 9.34 2.95 -2.72
N GLU A 45 10.46 2.26 -2.67
CA GLU A 45 10.62 0.88 -3.14
C GLU A 45 9.78 -0.09 -2.30
N GLU A 46 9.84 -0.01 -0.98
CA GLU A 46 9.05 -0.85 -0.06
C GLU A 46 7.54 -0.66 -0.27
N ILE A 47 7.09 0.59 -0.45
CA ILE A 47 5.68 0.89 -0.74
C ILE A 47 5.29 0.27 -2.08
N THR A 48 6.11 0.44 -3.11
CA THR A 48 5.85 -0.13 -4.45
C THR A 48 5.74 -1.66 -4.39
N GLU A 49 6.63 -2.33 -3.65
CA GLU A 49 6.55 -3.77 -3.45
C GLU A 49 5.28 -4.21 -2.72
N LYS A 50 4.88 -3.46 -1.67
CA LYS A 50 3.64 -3.75 -0.93
C LYS A 50 2.42 -3.64 -1.86
N ILE A 51 2.38 -2.66 -2.74
CA ILE A 51 1.32 -2.49 -3.74
C ILE A 51 1.32 -3.68 -4.71
N ILE A 52 2.46 -4.02 -5.30
CA ILE A 52 2.57 -5.15 -6.24
C ILE A 52 2.12 -6.45 -5.58
N LYS A 53 2.56 -6.73 -4.35
CA LYS A 53 2.16 -7.93 -3.59
C LYS A 53 0.65 -7.93 -3.33
N PHE A 54 0.07 -6.79 -2.96
CA PHE A 54 -1.36 -6.66 -2.76
C PHE A 54 -2.14 -6.95 -4.04
N GLU A 55 -1.79 -6.30 -5.16
CA GLU A 55 -2.45 -6.48 -6.46
C GLU A 55 -2.33 -7.92 -6.97
N GLN A 56 -1.15 -8.55 -6.82
CA GLN A 56 -0.97 -9.97 -7.17
C GLN A 56 -1.87 -10.88 -6.36
N ASN A 57 -2.05 -10.62 -5.07
CA ASN A 57 -2.91 -11.41 -4.20
C ASN A 57 -4.39 -11.22 -4.59
N VAL A 58 -4.82 -9.98 -4.86
CA VAL A 58 -6.16 -9.67 -5.35
C VAL A 58 -6.43 -10.39 -6.67
N PHE A 59 -5.51 -10.28 -7.64
CA PHE A 59 -5.64 -10.91 -8.95
C PHE A 59 -5.70 -12.44 -8.87
N LYS A 60 -4.83 -13.06 -8.06
CA LYS A 60 -4.85 -14.50 -7.79
C LYS A 60 -6.18 -14.95 -7.20
N HIS A 61 -6.79 -14.15 -6.32
CA HIS A 61 -8.08 -14.47 -5.73
C HIS A 61 -9.23 -14.38 -6.75
N ILE A 62 -9.12 -13.48 -7.74
CA ILE A 62 -10.14 -13.29 -8.79
C ILE A 62 -10.06 -14.39 -9.87
N ILE A 63 -8.85 -14.79 -10.29
CA ILE A 63 -8.65 -15.70 -11.44
C ILE A 63 -8.25 -17.13 -11.02
N GLY A 64 -7.75 -17.30 -9.81
CA GLY A 64 -7.38 -18.62 -9.29
C GLY A 64 -8.60 -19.55 -9.22
N PRO A 65 -8.39 -20.88 -9.29
CA PRO A 65 -9.47 -21.81 -9.00
C PRO A 65 -10.06 -21.44 -7.64
N LYS A 66 -11.39 -21.35 -7.55
CA LYS A 66 -12.08 -21.20 -6.26
C LYS A 66 -11.57 -22.33 -5.37
N MET A 67 -10.65 -22.02 -4.46
CA MET A 67 -10.39 -22.88 -3.32
C MET A 67 -11.69 -22.85 -2.53
N GLN A 68 -12.55 -23.84 -2.82
CA GLN A 68 -13.70 -24.12 -1.98
C GLN A 68 -13.14 -24.35 -0.56
N PRO A 69 -13.77 -23.80 0.49
CA PRO A 69 -13.38 -24.17 1.84
C PRO A 69 -13.49 -25.69 1.96
N GLU A 70 -12.41 -26.35 2.38
CA GLU A 70 -12.49 -27.76 2.78
C GLU A 70 -13.46 -27.86 3.96
N GLU A 71 -14.47 -28.72 3.82
CA GLU A 71 -15.48 -29.04 4.84
C GLU A 71 -14.87 -29.61 6.13
#